data_AF-A0A402BA95-F1
#
_entry.id   AF-A0A402BA95-F1
#
_cell.length_a   1.000
_cell.length_b   1.000
_cell.length_c   1.000
_cell.angle_alpha   90.00
_cell.angle_beta   90.00
_cell.angle_gamma   90.00
#
_symmetry.space_group_name_H-M   'P 1'
#
loop_
_entity.id
_entity.type
_entity.pdbx_description
1 polymer ?
#
loop_
_entity_poly.entity_id
_entity_poly.type
_entity_poly.pdbx_seq_one_letter_code
_entity_poly.pdbx_strand_id
1 'polypeptide(L)'
;MSLIWLTDSSKTNAVVAKLSANAAQANIGQIISGDQLKQFYNDPLHDSRTPDVVVLPNQGVIYTKPTATKIAEHGGFSDDDTHVALLVANPKLKATSVYTPVSTTQIAPSILQILDLNPRSLQAVRIENTQLLPGFSSKKDD
;
A
#
# COMPACT_ATOMS: atom_id res chain seq x y z
N MET A 1 0.05 -0.97 12.79
CA MET A 1 -0.70 -2.12 12.21
C MET A 1 -0.23 -3.42 12.86
N SER A 2 -1.09 -4.44 12.91
CA SER A 2 -0.71 -5.83 13.21
C SER A 2 -1.14 -6.76 12.08
N LEU A 3 -0.30 -7.74 11.76
CA LEU A 3 -0.55 -8.77 10.75
C LEU A 3 -0.63 -10.12 11.49
N ILE A 4 -1.71 -10.87 11.31
CA ILE A 4 -1.98 -12.09 12.06
C ILE A 4 -2.15 -13.25 11.08
N TRP A 5 -1.23 -14.21 11.17
CA TRP A 5 -1.34 -15.52 10.51
C TRP A 5 -1.89 -16.52 11.50
N LEU A 6 -2.91 -17.26 11.07
CA LEU A 6 -3.50 -18.34 11.83
C LEU A 6 -2.90 -19.66 11.40
N THR A 7 -2.68 -20.55 12.37
CA THR A 7 -2.36 -21.95 12.06
C THR A 7 -3.53 -22.69 11.43
N ASP A 8 -4.76 -22.18 11.61
CA ASP A 8 -5.99 -22.68 11.02
C ASP A 8 -6.85 -21.50 10.53
N SER A 9 -6.77 -21.21 9.23
CA SER A 9 -7.53 -20.15 8.56
C SER A 9 -9.06 -20.32 8.62
N SER A 10 -9.57 -21.52 8.96
CA SER A 10 -11.01 -21.68 9.20
C SER A 10 -11.51 -20.91 10.43
N LYS A 11 -10.58 -20.50 11.31
CA LYS A 11 -10.88 -19.73 12.54
C LYS A 11 -10.90 -18.22 12.34
N THR A 12 -10.64 -17.71 11.14
CA THR A 12 -10.58 -16.26 10.86
C THR A 12 -11.77 -15.50 11.41
N ASN A 13 -13.01 -15.97 11.15
CA ASN A 13 -14.22 -15.31 11.65
C ASN A 13 -14.30 -15.29 13.19
N ALA A 14 -13.88 -16.37 13.85
CA ALA A 14 -13.87 -16.45 15.31
C ALA A 14 -12.83 -15.49 15.92
N VAL A 15 -11.66 -15.37 15.29
CA VAL A 15 -10.60 -14.44 15.69
C VAL A 15 -11.05 -12.99 15.49
N VAL A 16 -11.64 -12.67 14.33
CA VAL A 16 -12.22 -11.35 14.04
C VAL A 16 -13.25 -10.98 15.10
N ALA A 17 -14.18 -11.88 15.42
CA ALA A 17 -15.20 -11.62 16.46
C ALA A 17 -14.57 -11.32 17.84
N LYS A 18 -13.50 -12.04 18.21
CA LYS A 18 -12.76 -11.77 19.46
C LYS A 18 -12.03 -10.44 19.44
N LEU A 19 -11.40 -10.07 18.32
CA LEU A 19 -10.74 -8.77 18.16
C LEU A 19 -11.76 -7.63 18.22
N SER A 20 -12.89 -7.76 17.51
CA SER A 20 -13.97 -6.77 17.52
C SER A 20 -14.54 -6.56 18.93
N ALA A 21 -14.76 -7.63 19.69
CA ALA A 21 -15.26 -7.54 21.06
C ALA A 21 -14.30 -6.81 22.02
N ASN A 22 -13.01 -6.72 21.67
CA ASN A 22 -11.98 -6.05 22.47
C ASN A 22 -11.43 -4.79 21.79
N ALA A 23 -12.10 -4.29 20.75
CA ALA A 23 -11.58 -3.21 19.90
C ALA A 23 -11.24 -1.94 20.70
N ALA A 24 -12.10 -1.53 21.63
CA ALA A 24 -11.86 -0.37 22.48
C ALA A 24 -10.62 -0.53 23.36
N GLN A 25 -10.48 -1.69 24.03
CA GLN A 25 -9.34 -1.97 24.91
C GLN A 25 -8.03 -2.01 24.12
N ALA A 26 -8.06 -2.57 22.93
CA ALA A 26 -6.89 -2.71 22.05
C ALA A 26 -6.69 -1.50 21.11
N ASN A 27 -7.48 -0.43 21.23
CA ASN A 27 -7.46 0.73 20.33
C ASN A 27 -7.50 0.37 18.83
N ILE A 28 -8.34 -0.61 18.48
CA ILE A 28 -8.54 -1.06 17.10
C ILE A 28 -9.49 -0.09 16.40
N GLY A 29 -9.04 0.48 15.28
CA GLY A 29 -9.86 1.30 14.40
C GLY A 29 -10.50 0.48 13.27
N GLN A 30 -9.76 -0.46 12.70
CA GLN A 30 -10.26 -1.32 11.63
C GLN A 30 -9.68 -2.74 11.70
N ILE A 31 -10.49 -3.72 11.34
CA ILE A 31 -10.07 -5.11 11.13
C ILE A 31 -10.36 -5.44 9.67
N ILE A 32 -9.34 -5.89 8.95
CA ILE A 32 -9.44 -6.29 7.54
C ILE A 32 -9.20 -7.80 7.47
N SER A 33 -10.15 -8.53 6.91
CA SER A 33 -10.11 -9.99 6.77
C SER A 33 -11.04 -10.42 5.62
N GLY A 34 -10.98 -11.70 5.23
CA GLY A 34 -11.88 -12.26 4.21
C GLY A 34 -11.81 -11.51 2.88
N ASP A 35 -12.95 -11.24 2.25
CA ASP A 35 -12.98 -10.59 0.92
C ASP A 35 -12.43 -9.16 0.94
N GLN A 36 -12.54 -8.44 2.06
CA GLN A 36 -11.95 -7.11 2.17
C GLN A 36 -10.42 -7.18 2.08
N LEU A 37 -9.80 -8.19 2.68
CA LEU A 37 -8.36 -8.40 2.61
C LEU A 37 -7.91 -8.69 1.18
N LYS A 38 -8.71 -9.47 0.42
CA LYS A 38 -8.41 -9.84 -0.97
C LYS A 38 -8.43 -8.66 -1.95
N GLN A 39 -8.93 -7.49 -1.54
CA GLN A 39 -8.81 -6.26 -2.32
C GLN A 39 -7.40 -5.68 -2.29
N PHE A 40 -6.60 -6.02 -1.28
CA PHE A 40 -5.26 -5.49 -1.06
C PHE A 40 -4.17 -6.55 -1.28
N TYR A 41 -4.48 -7.81 -1.00
CA TYR A 41 -3.52 -8.92 -1.00
C TYR A 41 -4.07 -10.14 -1.74
N ASN A 42 -3.18 -11.09 -2.06
CA ASN A 42 -3.59 -12.41 -2.56
C ASN A 42 -4.41 -13.18 -1.52
N ASP A 43 -5.18 -14.18 -1.94
CA ASP A 43 -5.98 -15.01 -1.02
C ASP A 43 -5.09 -15.74 0.01
N PRO A 44 -5.26 -15.52 1.33
CA PRO A 44 -4.45 -16.19 2.35
C PRO A 44 -4.61 -17.71 2.36
N LEU A 45 -5.70 -18.27 1.80
CA LEU A 45 -5.86 -19.72 1.66
C LEU A 45 -4.95 -20.32 0.57
N HIS A 46 -4.40 -19.49 -0.30
CA HIS A 46 -3.58 -19.89 -1.45
C HIS A 46 -2.20 -19.24 -1.46
N ASP A 47 -1.97 -18.22 -0.64
CA ASP A 47 -0.68 -17.54 -0.50
C ASP A 47 -0.32 -17.37 0.98
N SER A 48 0.61 -18.20 1.45
CA SER A 48 1.06 -18.19 2.85
C SER A 48 1.76 -16.89 3.28
N ARG A 49 2.07 -15.99 2.34
CA ARG A 49 2.65 -14.67 2.63
C ARG A 49 1.59 -13.64 3.01
N THR A 50 0.33 -13.87 2.68
CA THR A 50 -0.79 -13.01 3.09
C THR A 50 -1.26 -13.43 4.49
N PRO A 51 -1.44 -12.50 5.45
CA PRO A 51 -2.03 -12.82 6.76
C PRO A 51 -3.53 -13.11 6.64
N ASP A 52 -4.12 -13.82 7.59
CA ASP A 52 -5.58 -14.01 7.63
C ASP A 52 -6.33 -12.74 8.09
N VAL A 53 -5.69 -11.97 8.96
CA VAL A 53 -6.26 -10.75 9.55
C VAL A 53 -5.21 -9.64 9.61
N VAL A 54 -5.60 -8.44 9.20
CA VAL A 54 -4.86 -7.19 9.39
C VAL A 54 -5.64 -6.34 10.39
N VAL A 55 -4.96 -5.82 11.41
CA VAL A 55 -5.54 -4.92 12.41
C VAL A 55 -4.88 -3.55 12.27
N LEU A 56 -5.70 -2.54 11.98
CA LEU A 56 -5.30 -1.15 11.96
C LEU A 56 -5.72 -0.49 13.28
N PRO A 57 -4.77 0.05 14.06
CA PRO A 57 -5.10 0.82 15.25
C PRO A 57 -5.78 2.14 14.88
N ASN A 58 -6.42 2.79 15.85
CA ASN A 58 -6.83 4.18 15.71
C ASN A 58 -5.64 5.09 15.38
N GLN A 59 -5.87 6.19 14.65
CA GLN A 59 -4.81 7.14 14.30
C GLN A 59 -4.09 7.65 15.57
N GLY A 60 -2.76 7.72 15.50
CA GLY A 60 -1.90 8.11 16.62
C GLY A 60 -1.57 6.97 17.60
N VAL A 61 -2.09 5.76 17.39
CA VAL A 61 -1.76 4.59 18.22
C VAL A 61 -0.79 3.66 17.50
N ILE A 62 0.30 3.30 18.19
CA ILE A 62 1.26 2.29 17.72
C ILE A 62 1.18 1.04 18.59
N TYR A 63 1.30 -0.14 17.97
CA TYR A 63 1.47 -1.40 18.70
C TYR A 63 2.96 -1.68 18.86
N THR A 64 3.45 -1.53 20.08
CA THR A 64 4.87 -1.70 20.40
C THR A 64 5.04 -2.41 21.74
N LYS A 65 6.25 -2.94 21.99
CA LYS A 65 6.57 -3.54 23.28
C LYS A 65 6.55 -2.46 24.36
N PRO A 66 6.12 -2.76 25.60
CA PRO A 66 6.14 -1.79 26.70
C PRO A 66 7.52 -1.16 26.98
N THR A 67 8.60 -1.85 26.64
CA THR A 67 9.98 -1.38 26.82
C THR A 67 10.54 -0.65 25.60
N ALA A 68 9.73 -0.42 24.57
CA ALA A 68 10.20 0.23 23.36
C ALA A 68 10.40 1.74 23.59
N THR A 69 11.50 2.27 23.07
CA THR A 69 11.83 3.70 23.16
C THR A 69 11.35 4.51 21.95
N LYS A 70 10.89 3.84 20.89
CA LYS A 70 10.30 4.48 19.71
C LYS A 70 8.95 5.11 20.07
N ILE A 71 8.77 6.35 19.61
CA ILE A 71 7.58 7.16 19.88
C ILE A 71 6.73 7.44 18.63
N ALA A 72 7.18 6.96 17.47
CA ALA A 72 6.49 7.09 16.19
C ALA A 72 6.78 5.86 15.31
N GLU A 73 5.82 5.49 14.48
CA GLU A 73 5.90 4.41 13.48
C GLU A 73 5.08 4.80 12.25
N HIS A 74 5.40 4.18 11.13
CA HIS A 74 4.60 4.19 9.91
C HIS A 74 4.17 2.75 9.56
N GLY A 75 3.63 2.55 8.35
CA GLY A 75 3.35 1.23 7.82
C GLY A 75 1.92 0.72 8.08
N GLY A 76 1.01 1.60 8.50
CA GLY A 76 -0.42 1.45 8.31
C GLY A 76 -0.87 1.96 6.94
N PHE A 77 -2.18 2.18 6.82
CA PHE A 77 -2.85 2.66 5.59
C PHE A 77 -3.38 4.09 5.71
N SER A 78 -2.94 4.84 6.72
CA SER A 78 -3.34 6.25 6.86
C SER A 78 -2.70 7.11 5.77
N ASP A 79 -3.25 8.30 5.56
CA ASP A 79 -2.68 9.26 4.64
C ASP A 79 -1.25 9.63 5.05
N ASP A 80 -1.01 9.83 6.36
CA ASP A 80 0.32 10.13 6.92
C ASP A 80 1.37 9.03 6.65
N ASP A 81 0.94 7.78 6.48
CA ASP A 81 1.84 6.63 6.23
C ASP A 81 2.08 6.38 4.73
N THR A 82 1.18 6.83 3.87
CA THR A 82 1.13 6.44 2.45
C THR A 82 1.36 7.59 1.48
N HIS A 83 1.09 8.84 1.89
CA HIS A 83 1.31 10.02 1.06
C HIS A 83 2.74 10.52 1.21
N VAL A 84 3.47 10.53 0.10
CA VAL A 84 4.84 11.01 0.04
C VAL A 84 4.99 12.11 -1.01
N ALA A 85 5.91 13.04 -0.77
CA ALA A 85 6.23 14.07 -1.75
C ALA A 85 6.93 13.45 -2.97
N LEU A 86 6.50 13.86 -4.17
CA LEU A 86 7.14 13.47 -5.43
C LEU A 86 7.61 14.73 -6.17
N LEU A 87 8.93 14.83 -6.38
CA LEU A 87 9.56 15.87 -7.19
C LEU A 87 10.24 15.23 -8.40
N VAL A 88 9.97 15.75 -9.59
CA VAL A 88 10.63 15.33 -10.83
C VAL A 88 11.43 16.50 -11.39
N ALA A 89 12.73 16.31 -11.56
CA ALA A 89 13.64 17.33 -12.08
C ALA A 89 14.35 16.83 -13.34
N ASN A 90 14.22 17.58 -14.44
CA ASN A 90 14.92 17.32 -15.69
C ASN A 90 15.06 18.65 -16.45
N PRO A 91 16.22 18.97 -17.05
CA PRO A 91 16.44 20.23 -17.78
C PRO A 91 15.45 20.51 -18.92
N LYS A 92 14.80 19.47 -19.45
CA LYS A 92 13.80 19.57 -20.52
C LYS A 92 12.39 19.86 -19.99
N LEU A 93 12.17 19.83 -18.67
CA LEU A 93 10.86 20.08 -18.05
C LEU A 93 10.73 21.55 -17.69
N LYS A 94 9.53 22.08 -17.92
CA LYS A 94 9.12 23.38 -17.39
C LYS A 94 8.68 23.19 -15.95
N ALA A 95 9.08 24.10 -15.06
CA ALA A 95 8.61 24.11 -13.68
C ALA A 95 7.08 24.20 -13.65
N THR A 96 6.43 23.26 -12.98
CA THR A 96 4.98 23.18 -12.88
C THR A 96 4.58 22.39 -11.62
N SER A 97 3.38 22.65 -11.13
CA SER A 97 2.75 21.87 -10.06
C SER A 97 1.62 21.04 -10.65
N VAL A 98 1.66 19.73 -10.42
CA VAL A 98 0.63 18.79 -10.86
C VAL A 98 -0.11 18.29 -9.62
N TYR A 99 -1.42 18.55 -9.58
CA TYR A 99 -2.28 18.16 -8.45
C TYR A 99 -3.08 16.87 -8.69
N THR A 100 -2.92 16.26 -9.87
CA THR A 100 -3.53 14.97 -10.18
C THR A 100 -2.98 13.91 -9.23
N PRO A 101 -3.83 13.11 -8.57
CA PRO A 101 -3.37 11.99 -7.74
C PRO A 101 -2.51 11.02 -8.55
N VAL A 102 -1.41 10.57 -7.94
CA VAL A 102 -0.48 9.61 -8.55
C VAL A 102 -0.10 8.54 -7.53
N SER A 103 0.37 7.40 -8.04
CA SER A 103 0.95 6.30 -7.27
C SER A 103 2.46 6.23 -7.52
N THR A 104 3.22 5.83 -6.50
CA THR A 104 4.67 5.58 -6.62
C THR A 104 5.01 4.47 -7.61
N THR A 105 4.06 3.57 -7.91
CA THR A 105 4.19 2.55 -8.98
C THR A 105 4.45 3.18 -10.35
N GLN A 106 3.98 4.41 -10.59
CA GLN A 106 4.14 5.12 -11.86
C GLN A 106 5.56 5.69 -12.07
N ILE A 107 6.42 5.69 -11.04
CA ILE A 107 7.77 6.26 -11.11
C ILE A 107 8.65 5.47 -12.08
N ALA A 108 8.76 4.16 -11.89
CA ALA A 108 9.62 3.30 -12.71
C ALA A 108 9.27 3.35 -14.21
N PRO A 109 8.01 3.17 -14.65
CA PRO A 109 7.69 3.26 -16.07
C PRO A 109 7.91 4.67 -16.65
N SER A 110 7.73 5.72 -15.85
CA SER A 110 8.03 7.10 -16.28
C SER A 110 9.53 7.34 -16.48
N ILE A 111 10.38 6.79 -15.62
CA ILE A 111 11.84 6.84 -15.79
C ILE A 111 12.25 6.16 -17.10
N LEU A 112 11.72 4.97 -17.37
CA LEU A 112 11.99 4.27 -18.62
C LEU A 112 11.59 5.12 -19.83
N GLN A 113 10.40 5.73 -19.80
CA GLN A 113 9.94 6.61 -20.87
C GLN A 113 10.85 7.84 -21.07
N ILE A 114 11.35 8.45 -19.99
CA ILE A 114 12.28 9.60 -20.06
C ILE A 114 13.63 9.20 -20.67
N LEU A 115 14.04 7.95 -20.49
CA LEU A 115 15.28 7.38 -21.04
C LEU A 115 15.10 6.76 -22.44
N ASP A 116 13.95 7.00 -23.09
CA ASP A 116 13.59 6.41 -24.38
C ASP A 116 13.58 4.86 -24.38
N LEU A 117 13.32 4.24 -23.23
CA LEU A 117 13.15 2.80 -23.05
C LEU A 117 11.67 2.43 -23.00
N ASN A 118 11.33 1.21 -23.42
CA ASN A 118 9.95 0.70 -23.41
C ASN A 118 9.46 0.41 -21.97
N PRO A 119 8.46 1.13 -21.42
CA PRO A 119 7.95 0.88 -20.07
C PRO A 119 7.35 -0.53 -19.89
N ARG A 120 6.81 -1.14 -20.95
CA ARG A 120 6.26 -2.50 -20.93
C ARG A 120 7.33 -3.60 -20.83
N SER A 121 8.62 -3.24 -20.85
CA SER A 121 9.70 -4.17 -20.48
C SER A 121 9.60 -4.59 -19.01
N LEU A 122 9.00 -3.77 -18.15
CA LEU A 122 8.71 -4.14 -16.77
C LEU A 122 7.51 -5.09 -16.72
N GLN A 123 7.68 -6.25 -16.08
CA GLN A 123 6.59 -7.22 -15.90
C GLN A 123 5.44 -6.63 -15.09
N ALA A 124 5.73 -5.87 -14.02
CA ALA A 124 4.71 -5.23 -13.18
C ALA A 124 3.78 -4.33 -13.99
N VAL A 125 4.33 -3.49 -14.88
CA VAL A 125 3.55 -2.61 -15.77
C VAL A 125 2.57 -3.41 -16.64
N ARG A 126 2.98 -4.59 -17.12
CA ARG A 126 2.11 -5.46 -17.93
C ARG A 126 1.02 -6.15 -17.12
N ILE A 127 1.31 -6.54 -15.88
CA ILE A 127 0.38 -7.23 -15.00
C ILE A 127 -0.63 -6.24 -14.39
N GLU A 128 -0.13 -5.12 -13.89
CA GLU A 128 -0.90 -4.13 -13.12
C GLU A 128 -1.49 -3.02 -14.00
N ASN A 129 -1.13 -2.98 -15.29
CA ASN A 129 -1.51 -1.92 -16.23
C ASN A 129 -1.13 -0.51 -15.72
N THR A 130 0.01 -0.41 -15.05
CA THR A 130 0.52 0.83 -14.45
C THR A 130 0.71 1.92 -15.50
N GLN A 131 0.14 3.10 -15.24
CA GLN A 131 0.24 4.25 -16.13
C GLN A 131 1.51 5.06 -15.86
N LEU A 132 1.90 5.88 -16.83
CA LEU A 132 2.97 6.87 -16.63
C LEU A 132 2.48 8.01 -15.73
N LEU A 133 3.42 8.75 -15.15
CA LEU A 133 3.10 10.00 -14.46
C LEU A 133 2.48 11.00 -15.46
N PRO A 134 1.53 11.84 -15.02
CA PRO A 134 0.95 12.87 -15.88
C PRO A 134 2.04 13.75 -16.51
N GLY A 135 1.91 14.03 -17.81
CA GLY A 135 2.86 14.83 -18.56
C GLY A 135 4.03 14.06 -19.20
N PHE A 136 4.15 12.75 -18.95
CA PHE A 136 5.20 11.90 -19.53
C PHE A 136 4.67 10.94 -20.61
N SER A 137 3.65 11.31 -21.37
CA SER A 137 3.06 10.40 -22.39
C SER A 137 4.05 9.98 -23.47
N SER A 138 3.90 8.75 -23.96
CA SER A 138 4.60 8.29 -25.15
C SER A 138 4.14 9.13 -26.34
N LYS A 139 5.02 9.96 -26.91
CA LYS A 139 4.81 10.44 -28.27
C LYS A 139 4.89 9.23 -29.21
N LYS A 140 3.72 8.77 -29.65
CA LYS A 140 3.46 8.14 -30.95
C LYS A 140 1.97 7.91 -31.05
N ASP A 141 1.32 8.79 -31.82
CA ASP A 141 0.27 8.52 -32.78
C ASP A 141 0.08 9.84 -33.55
N ASP A 142 1.00 10.05 -34.51
CA ASP A 142 0.74 10.84 -35.72
C ASP A 142 0.20 9.85 -36.77
#